data_AF-A0A183EUB0-F1
#
_entry.id   AF-A0A183EUB0-F1
#
_cell.length_a   1.000
_cell.length_b   1.000
_cell.length_c   1.000
_cell.angle_alpha   90.00
_cell.angle_beta   90.00
_cell.angle_gamma   90.00
#
_symmetry.space_group_name_H-M   'P 1'
#
loop_
_entity.id
_entity.type
_entity.pdbx_description
1 polymer ?
#
loop_
_entity_poly.entity_id
_entity_poly.type
_entity_poly.pdbx_seq_one_letter_code
_entity_poly.pdbx_strand_id
1 'polypeptide(L)' 'LDALGKKDPKEVTAEEWRKVLNPLEYSVAREGETEKPFTGKFDKHFETGLYVCRCCGAQLFK' A
#
# COMPACT_ATOMS: atom_id res chain seq x y z
N LEU A 1 -0.72 -9.08 3.58
CA LEU A 1 0.73 -9.26 3.82
C LEU A 1 1.09 -10.70 4.17
N ASP A 2 0.12 -11.49 4.60
CA ASP A 2 0.30 -12.92 4.83
C ASP A 2 0.85 -13.66 3.59
N ALA A 3 0.48 -13.19 2.40
CA ALA A 3 0.99 -13.70 1.12
C ALA A 3 2.52 -13.57 0.93
N LEU A 4 3.20 -12.69 1.66
CA LEU A 4 4.67 -12.52 1.60
C LEU A 4 5.40 -13.10 2.82
N GLY A 5 4.68 -13.75 3.75
CA GLY A 5 5.31 -14.50 4.84
C GLY A 5 6.06 -13.66 5.89
N LYS A 6 5.56 -12.46 6.23
CA LYS A 6 6.15 -11.56 7.26
C LYS A 6 7.63 -11.19 7.06
N LYS A 7 8.10 -11.15 5.81
CA LYS A 7 9.44 -10.62 5.48
C LYS A 7 9.56 -9.13 5.83
N ASP A 8 10.78 -8.65 6.09
CA ASP A 8 11.04 -7.21 6.17
C ASP A 8 10.67 -6.57 4.80
N PRO A 9 9.86 -5.51 4.76
CA PRO A 9 9.47 -4.84 3.51
C PRO A 9 10.63 -4.40 2.62
N LYS A 10 11.83 -4.21 3.19
CA LYS A 10 13.06 -3.86 2.46
C LYS A 10 13.66 -5.05 1.71
N GLU A 11 13.40 -6.27 2.16
CA GLU A 11 13.94 -7.50 1.57
C GLU A 11 13.03 -8.10 0.49
N VAL A 12 11.76 -7.67 0.44
CA VAL A 12 10.80 -8.12 -0.57
C VAL A 12 11.17 -7.56 -1.93
N THR A 13 11.27 -8.43 -2.93
CA THR A 13 11.68 -8.04 -4.28
C THR A 13 10.57 -7.27 -5.03
N ALA A 14 10.95 -6.57 -6.10
CA ALA A 14 9.98 -5.89 -6.97
C ALA A 14 8.94 -6.88 -7.54
N GLU A 15 9.36 -8.07 -7.93
CA GLU A 15 8.50 -9.11 -8.49
C GLU A 15 7.51 -9.66 -7.46
N GLU A 16 7.95 -9.85 -6.22
CA GLU A 16 7.09 -10.25 -5.12
C GLU A 16 6.05 -9.16 -4.81
N TRP A 17 6.45 -7.89 -4.79
CA TRP A 17 5.53 -6.78 -4.61
C TRP A 17 4.48 -6.68 -5.72
N ARG A 18 4.88 -6.83 -6.99
CA ARG A 18 3.95 -6.81 -8.13
C ARG A 18 2.92 -7.95 -8.11
N LYS A 19 3.15 -9.02 -7.34
CA LYS A 19 2.18 -10.12 -7.15
C LYS A 19 1.11 -9.81 -6.11
N VAL A 20 1.39 -8.93 -5.14
CA VAL A 20 0.49 -8.69 -3.98
C VAL A 20 -0.09 -7.28 -3.93
N LEU A 21 0.49 -6.35 -4.69
CA LEU A 21 -0.02 -5.00 -4.91
C LEU A 21 -0.67 -4.93 -6.29
N ASN A 22 -1.77 -4.20 -6.40
CA ASN A 22 -2.28 -3.85 -7.72
C ASN A 22 -1.33 -2.85 -8.41
N PRO A 23 -1.45 -2.62 -9.73
CA PRO A 23 -0.52 -1.76 -10.47
C PRO A 23 -0.38 -0.35 -9.89
N LEU A 24 -1.48 0.30 -9.50
CA LEU A 24 -1.46 1.64 -8.93
C LEU A 24 -0.81 1.67 -7.54
N GLU A 25 -1.17 0.71 -6.66
CA GLU A 25 -0.56 0.56 -5.34
C GLU A 25 0.96 0.38 -5.45
N TYR A 26 1.42 -0.43 -6.41
CA TYR A 26 2.83 -0.66 -6.64
C TYR A 26 3.53 0.62 -7.09
N SER A 27 3.02 1.30 -8.12
CA SER A 27 3.68 2.48 -8.67
C SER A 27 3.71 3.65 -7.66
N VAL A 28 2.65 3.84 -6.88
CA VAL A 28 2.65 4.85 -5.80
C VAL A 28 3.62 4.46 -4.68
N ALA A 29 3.51 3.25 -4.13
CA ALA A 29 4.25 2.89 -2.91
C ALA A 29 5.72 2.50 -3.16
N ARG A 30 6.07 2.07 -4.38
CA ARG A 30 7.41 1.55 -4.72
C ARG A 30 8.14 2.36 -5.79
N GLU A 31 7.43 3.04 -6.69
CA GLU A 31 8.03 3.85 -7.76
C GLU A 31 7.89 5.37 -7.50
N GLY A 32 7.17 5.78 -6.45
CA GLY A 32 7.03 7.18 -6.07
C GLY A 32 6.06 7.98 -6.96
N GLU A 33 5.18 7.28 -7.69
CA GLU A 33 4.12 7.95 -8.44
C GLU A 33 3.06 8.58 -7.52
N THR A 34 2.22 9.41 -8.10
CA THR A 34 1.09 10.05 -7.42
C THR A 34 -0.20 9.65 -8.12
N GLU A 35 -1.20 9.21 -7.35
CA GLU A 35 -2.52 8.92 -7.91
C GLU A 35 -3.19 10.18 -8.48
N LYS A 36 -4.12 10.01 -9.43
CA LYS A 36 -4.82 11.14 -10.03
C LYS A 36 -5.70 11.83 -8.98
N PRO A 37 -5.85 13.17 -9.06
CA PRO A 37 -6.63 13.92 -8.09
C PRO A 37 -8.08 13.40 -8.03
N PHE A 38 -8.62 13.29 -6.83
CA PHE A 38 -10.02 12.88 -6.54
C PHE A 38 -10.37 11.44 -6.96
N THR A 39 -9.37 10.57 -7.19
CA THR A 39 -9.58 9.17 -7.59
C THR A 39 -9.22 8.15 -6.51
N GLY A 40 -8.56 8.58 -5.44
CA GLY A 40 -8.15 7.71 -4.35
C GLY A 40 -9.33 7.05 -3.67
N LYS A 41 -9.19 5.76 -3.35
CA LYS A 41 -10.23 4.97 -2.64
C LYS A 41 -10.72 5.67 -1.37
N PHE A 42 -9.83 6.41 -0.71
CA PHE A 42 -10.10 7.09 0.55
C PHE A 42 -10.24 8.61 0.43
N ASP A 43 -10.34 9.18 -0.79
CA ASP A 43 -10.50 10.63 -1.03
C ASP A 43 -11.73 11.22 -0.30
N LYS A 44 -12.82 10.46 -0.23
CA LYS A 44 -14.08 10.84 0.43
C LYS A 44 -14.48 9.86 1.52
N HIS A 45 -13.50 9.28 2.21
CA HIS A 45 -13.74 8.34 3.29
C HIS A 45 -13.76 9.05 4.63
N PHE A 46 -14.91 9.00 5.31
CA PHE A 46 -15.16 9.69 6.59
C PHE A 46 -15.52 8.73 7.73
N GLU A 47 -15.52 7.42 7.46
CA GLU A 47 -15.81 6.42 8.48
C GLU A 47 -14.66 6.34 9.49
N THR A 48 -14.99 6.07 10.76
CA THR A 48 -13.99 5.84 11.80
C THR A 48 -13.25 4.54 11.53
N GLY A 49 -11.92 4.57 11.63
CA GLY A 49 -11.12 3.39 11.37
C GLY A 49 -9.65 3.61 11.67
N LEU A 50 -8.81 2.84 10.98
CA LEU A 50 -7.36 2.95 11.08
C LEU A 50 -6.77 2.78 9.69
N TYR A 51 -5.96 3.74 9.28
CA TYR A 51 -5.18 3.65 8.06
C TYR A 51 -3.86 2.95 8.35
N VAL A 52 -3.63 1.85 7.62
CA VAL A 52 -2.44 1.03 7.75
C VAL A 52 -1.61 1.09 6.48
N CYS A 53 -0.29 1.06 6.63
CA CYS A 53 0.63 0.99 5.50
C CYS A 53 0.34 -0.27 4.67
N ARG A 54 0.06 -0.09 3.38
CA ARG A 54 -0.26 -1.20 2.47
C ARG A 54 0.89 -2.21 2.32
N CYS A 55 2.14 -1.77 2.53
CA CYS A 55 3.34 -2.58 2.40
C CYS A 55 3.76 -3.29 3.70
N CYS A 56 3.67 -2.66 4.87
CA CYS A 56 4.18 -3.26 6.11
C CYS A 56 3.12 -3.49 7.20
N GLY A 57 1.90 -2.98 7.01
CA GLY A 57 0.81 -3.12 7.98
C GLY A 57 0.95 -2.22 9.20
N ALA A 58 1.99 -1.37 9.27
CA ALA A 58 2.14 -0.40 10.34
C ALA A 58 0.93 0.55 10.39
N GLN A 59 0.49 0.90 11.59
CA GLN A 59 -0.58 1.86 11.82
C GLN A 59 -0.05 3.27 11.56
N LEU A 60 -0.72 4.05 10.71
CA LEU A 60 -0.26 5.38 10.31
C LEU A 60 -1.18 6.48 10.85
N PHE A 61 -2.49 6.34 10.67
CA PHE A 61 -3.48 7.35 11.05
C PHE A 61 -4.73 6.69 11.64
N LYS A 62 -5.40 7.39 12.57
CA LYS A 62 -6.64 6.98 13.25
C LYS A 62 -7.73 8.02 13.00
#